data_AF-A0A2D4PTT3-F1
#
_entry.id   AF-A0A2D4PTT3-F1
#
_cell.length_a   1.000
_cell.length_b   1.000
_cell.length_c   1.000
_cell.angle_alpha   90.00
_cell.angle_beta   90.00
_cell.angle_gamma   90.00
#
_symmetry.space_group_name_H-M   'P 1'
#
loop_
_entity.id
_entity.type
_entity.pdbx_description
1 polymer ?
#
loop_
_entity_poly.entity_id
_entity_poly.type
_entity_poly.pdbx_seq_one_letter_code
_entity_poly.pdbx_strand_id
1 'polypeptide(L)'
;CVVVSQWTSMLKIVAIHLDKLGLKHATVDGSVNPKQRMDIVEEFNNNPKGTKVILISLLAGGVGLNLIGGNHLFLLDMHWFVCEGTVEEKISELQTNKKELAQKVLSGKG
;
A
#
# COMPACT_ATOMS: atom_id res chain seq x y z
N CYS A 1 8.50 -0.78 10.50
CA CYS A 1 8.16 -0.88 9.06
C CYS A 1 6.70 -1.32 8.93
N VAL A 2 5.97 -0.79 7.95
CA VAL A 2 4.57 -1.12 7.65
C VAL A 2 4.50 -1.78 6.28
N VAL A 3 3.83 -2.91 6.19
CA VAL A 3 3.59 -3.66 4.95
C VAL A 3 2.09 -3.77 4.75
N VAL A 4 1.62 -3.40 3.57
CA VAL A 4 0.20 -3.31 3.25
C VAL A 4 -0.11 -4.16 2.03
N SER A 5 -1.23 -4.88 2.10
CA SER A 5 -1.74 -5.73 1.03
C SER A 5 -3.26 -5.71 1.04
N GLN A 6 -3.89 -5.95 -0.12
CA GLN A 6 -5.33 -6.18 -0.18
C GLN A 6 -5.72 -7.60 0.27
N TRP A 7 -4.78 -8.54 0.17
CA TRP A 7 -5.05 -9.97 0.29
C TRP A 7 -4.52 -10.45 1.63
N THR A 8 -5.42 -10.84 2.52
CA THR A 8 -5.03 -11.40 3.82
C THR A 8 -4.20 -12.68 3.68
N SER A 9 -4.42 -13.44 2.60
CA SER A 9 -3.59 -14.59 2.24
C SER A 9 -2.13 -14.20 1.95
N MET A 10 -1.90 -13.07 1.28
CA MET A 10 -0.55 -12.56 1.03
C MET A 10 0.14 -12.15 2.33
N LEU A 11 -0.57 -11.46 3.22
CA LEU A 11 -0.04 -11.14 4.56
C LEU A 11 0.35 -12.39 5.35
N LYS A 12 -0.42 -13.48 5.26
CA LYS A 12 -0.06 -14.77 5.90
C LYS A 12 1.23 -15.36 5.34
N ILE A 13 1.45 -15.27 4.03
CA ILE A 13 2.70 -15.75 3.42
C ILE A 13 3.90 -14.93 3.93
N VAL A 14 3.75 -13.60 3.99
CA VAL A 14 4.79 -12.71 4.53
C VAL A 14 5.06 -12.99 6.01
N ALA A 15 4.02 -13.17 6.83
CA ALA A 15 4.13 -13.55 8.24
C ALA A 15 5.01 -14.79 8.43
N ILE A 16 4.75 -15.86 7.67
CA ILE A 16 5.56 -17.10 7.69
C ILE A 16 7.04 -16.82 7.41
N HIS A 17 7.34 -15.90 6.49
CA HIS A 17 8.72 -15.57 6.14
C HIS A 17 9.39 -14.70 7.22
N LEU A 18 8.64 -13.78 7.83
CA LEU A 18 9.11 -12.99 8.97
C LEU A 18 9.43 -13.87 10.17
N ASP A 19 8.58 -14.87 10.46
CA ASP A 19 8.81 -15.84 11.53
C ASP A 19 10.07 -16.66 11.29
N LYS A 20 10.30 -17.13 10.06
CA LYS A 20 11.55 -17.84 9.69
C LYS A 20 12.80 -16.99 9.87
N LEU A 21 12.68 -15.68 9.70
CA LEU A 21 13.76 -14.72 9.91
C LEU A 21 13.89 -14.27 11.38
N GLY A 22 13.01 -14.74 12.28
CA GLY A 22 12.99 -14.34 13.69
C GLY A 22 12.57 -12.88 13.90
N LEU A 23 11.86 -12.28 12.93
CA LEU A 23 11.43 -10.88 13.00
C LEU A 23 10.07 -10.78 13.67
N LYS A 24 10.03 -10.04 14.80
CA LYS A 24 8.78 -9.73 15.50
C LYS A 24 7.86 -8.93 14.59
N HIS A 25 6.66 -9.46 14.38
CA HIS A 25 5.66 -8.84 13.53
C HIS A 25 4.27 -8.96 14.15
N ALA A 26 3.35 -8.10 13.70
CA ALA A 26 1.94 -8.15 14.08
C ALA A 26 1.07 -7.95 12.84
N THR A 27 -0.12 -8.55 12.82
CA THR A 27 -1.06 -8.46 11.69
C THR A 27 -2.34 -7.77 12.12
N VAL A 28 -2.81 -6.81 11.32
CA VAL A 28 -4.08 -6.09 11.49
C VAL A 28 -4.89 -6.26 10.19
N ASP A 29 -5.77 -7.25 10.17
CA ASP A 29 -6.54 -7.68 9.00
C ASP A 29 -8.07 -7.51 9.15
N GLY A 30 -8.49 -6.68 10.11
CA GLY A 30 -9.89 -6.42 10.41
C GLY A 30 -10.52 -7.40 11.39
N SER A 31 -9.91 -8.57 11.61
CA SER A 31 -10.34 -9.53 12.64
C SER A 31 -9.90 -9.11 14.06
N VAL A 32 -8.88 -8.26 14.16
CA VAL A 32 -8.34 -7.77 15.42
C VAL A 32 -9.31 -6.80 16.08
N ASN A 33 -9.71 -7.12 17.31
CA ASN A 33 -10.61 -6.28 18.10
C ASN A 33 -9.95 -4.91 18.43
N PRO A 34 -10.75 -3.87 18.74
CA PRO A 34 -10.22 -2.52 18.93
C PRO A 34 -9.16 -2.41 20.04
N LYS A 35 -9.32 -3.14 21.15
CA LYS A 35 -8.38 -3.08 22.28
C LYS A 35 -7.02 -3.66 21.89
N GLN A 36 -6.99 -4.89 21.37
CA GLN A 36 -5.77 -5.54 20.90
C GLN A 36 -5.07 -4.73 19.80
N ARG A 37 -5.86 -4.07 18.94
CA ARG A 37 -5.32 -3.18 17.91
C ARG A 37 -4.56 -2.01 18.53
N MET A 38 -5.08 -1.39 19.59
CA MET A 38 -4.36 -0.32 20.29
C MET A 38 -3.08 -0.84 20.94
N ASP A 39 -3.13 -2.01 21.58
CA ASP A 39 -1.95 -2.63 22.20
C ASP A 39 -0.84 -2.88 21.14
N ILE A 40 -1.21 -3.36 19.95
CA ILE A 40 -0.27 -3.57 18.83
C ILE A 40 0.35 -2.24 18.36
N VAL A 41 -0.47 -1.19 18.25
CA VAL A 41 -0.03 0.15 17.82
C VAL A 41 0.91 0.76 18.85
N GLU A 42 0.59 0.64 20.13
CA GLU A 42 1.43 1.13 21.23
C GLU A 42 2.78 0.42 21.26
N GLU A 43 2.79 -0.91 21.17
CA GLU A 43 4.01 -1.72 21.11
C GLU A 43 4.87 -1.33 19.89
N PHE A 44 4.26 -1.10 18.73
CA PHE A 44 4.98 -0.70 17.53
C PHE A 44 5.56 0.72 17.61
N ASN A 45 4.84 1.67 18.21
CA ASN A 45 5.27 3.06 18.29
C ASN A 45 6.31 3.30 19.38
N ASN A 46 6.14 2.67 20.54
CA ASN A 46 6.85 3.06 21.75
C ASN A 46 7.91 2.05 22.19
N ASN A 47 7.91 0.81 21.69
CA ASN A 47 8.86 -0.21 22.11
C ASN A 47 9.97 -0.46 21.07
N PRO A 48 11.22 -0.01 21.31
CA PRO A 48 12.33 -0.22 20.38
C PRO A 48 12.69 -1.70 20.17
N LYS A 49 12.33 -2.60 21.10
CA LYS A 49 12.57 -4.06 21.01
C LYS A 49 11.28 -4.85 20.70
N GLY A 50 10.18 -4.14 20.45
CA GLY A 50 8.87 -4.69 20.16
C GLY A 50 8.69 -5.10 18.71
N THR A 51 7.46 -4.97 18.23
CA THR A 51 7.07 -5.27 16.85
C THR A 51 7.88 -4.43 15.86
N LYS A 52 8.63 -5.08 14.96
CA LYS A 52 9.43 -4.41 13.92
C LYS A 52 8.66 -4.22 12.62
N VAL A 53 7.77 -5.15 12.31
CA VAL A 53 6.97 -5.16 11.08
C VAL A 53 5.49 -5.25 11.42
N ILE A 54 4.69 -4.32 10.91
CA ILE A 54 3.24 -4.39 10.98
C ILE A 54 2.71 -4.76 9.59
N LEU A 55 1.89 -5.80 9.53
CA LEU A 55 1.18 -6.29 8.34
C LEU A 55 -0.26 -5.78 8.39
N ILE A 56 -0.71 -5.03 7.37
CA ILE A 56 -2.03 -4.41 7.35
C ILE A 56 -2.78 -4.81 6.10
N SER A 57 -4.03 -5.24 6.27
CA SER A 57 -4.93 -5.41 5.13
C SER A 57 -5.55 -4.06 4.75
N LEU A 58 -5.75 -3.79 3.46
CA LEU A 58 -6.44 -2.57 3.01
C LEU A 58 -7.89 -2.49 3.54
N LEU A 59 -8.54 -3.63 3.78
CA LEU A 59 -9.84 -3.70 4.46
C LEU A 59 -9.78 -3.16 5.90
N ALA A 60 -8.62 -3.27 6.55
CA ALA A 60 -8.35 -2.69 7.86
C ALA A 60 -7.78 -1.26 7.78
N GLY A 61 -7.40 -0.76 6.61
CA GLY A 61 -6.78 0.56 6.44
C GLY A 61 -7.71 1.74 6.73
N GLY A 62 -9.03 1.54 6.67
CA GLY A 62 -10.03 2.59 6.92
C GLY A 62 -10.19 3.02 8.38
N VAL A 63 -9.39 2.48 9.31
CA VAL A 63 -9.59 2.67 10.76
C VAL A 63 -8.65 3.68 11.43
N GLY A 64 -7.92 4.50 10.65
CA GLY A 64 -7.16 5.64 11.21
C GLY A 64 -6.06 5.23 12.19
N LEU A 65 -5.19 4.29 11.79
CA LEU A 65 -4.06 3.86 12.64
C LEU A 65 -2.95 4.91 12.64
N ASN A 66 -2.47 5.29 13.83
CA ASN A 66 -1.30 6.17 13.98
C ASN A 66 -0.03 5.32 14.16
N LEU A 67 0.76 5.15 13.09
CA LEU A 67 1.91 4.22 13.04
C LEU A 67 3.26 4.95 12.95
N ILE A 68 3.48 5.93 13.83
CA ILE A 68 4.68 6.78 13.86
C ILE A 68 5.99 6.05 14.18
N GLY A 69 5.93 4.84 14.76
CA GLY A 69 7.13 4.01 14.99
C GLY A 69 7.74 3.44 13.71
N GLY A 70 7.05 3.55 12.58
CA GLY A 70 7.50 3.08 11.27
C GLY A 70 8.07 4.21 10.41
N ASN A 71 9.18 3.93 9.72
CA ASN A 71 9.81 4.83 8.76
C ASN A 71 9.77 4.33 7.30
N HIS A 72 9.28 3.10 7.07
CA HIS A 72 9.16 2.49 5.75
C HIS A 72 7.76 1.91 5.55
N LEU A 73 7.21 2.14 4.36
CA LEU A 73 5.93 1.61 3.89
C LEU A 73 6.16 0.76 2.62
N PHE A 74 5.72 -0.50 2.65
CA PHE A 74 5.72 -1.38 1.49
C PHE A 74 4.28 -1.69 1.08
N LEU A 75 3.93 -1.43 -0.17
CA LEU A 75 2.65 -1.82 -0.77
C LEU A 75 2.91 -3.04 -1.65
N LEU A 76 2.46 -4.22 -1.22
CA LEU A 76 2.77 -5.48 -1.90
C LEU A 76 1.97 -5.66 -3.19
N ASP A 77 0.69 -5.29 -3.15
CA ASP A 77 -0.23 -5.47 -4.27
C ASP A 77 -1.04 -4.19 -4.40
N MET A 78 -0.44 -3.20 -5.08
CA MET A 78 -1.18 -2.03 -5.57
C MET A 78 -2.09 -2.49 -6.70
N HIS A 79 -3.39 -2.29 -6.53
CA HIS A 79 -4.33 -2.44 -7.63
C HIS A 79 -4.06 -1.35 -8.66
N TRP A 80 -3.57 -1.74 -9.83
CA TRP A 80 -3.74 -0.94 -11.04
C TRP A 80 -5.17 -1.17 -11.51
N PHE A 81 -6.12 -0.43 -10.94
CA PHE A 81 -7.37 -0.21 -11.65
C PHE A 81 -7.04 0.71 -12.83
N VAL A 82 -6.86 0.18 -14.05
CA VAL A 82 -7.43 0.91 -15.20
C VAL A 82 -8.92 0.69 -15.06
N CYS A 83 -9.58 1.57 -14.30
CA CYS A 83 -11.00 1.74 -14.53
C CYS A 83 -11.11 2.64 -15.76
N GLU A 84 -11.99 2.28 -16.70
CA GLU A 84 -12.38 3.19 -17.78
C GLU A 84 -12.83 4.53 -17.17
N GLY A 85 -12.30 5.63 -17.69
CA GLY A 85 -12.68 7.00 -17.34
C GLY A 85 -11.89 7.65 -16.20
N THR A 86 -10.79 7.05 -15.72
CA THR A 86 -9.94 7.69 -14.70
C THR A 86 -9.13 8.87 -15.25
N VAL A 87 -8.55 9.66 -14.33
CA VAL A 87 -7.73 10.83 -14.67
C VAL A 87 -6.47 10.40 -15.44
N GLU A 88 -5.90 9.24 -15.12
CA GLU A 88 -4.72 8.67 -15.77
C GLU A 88 -4.99 8.31 -17.24
N GLU A 89 -6.14 7.72 -17.55
CA GLU A 89 -6.55 7.41 -18.92
C GLU A 89 -6.76 8.70 -19.73
N LYS A 90 -7.44 9.71 -19.14
CA LYS A 90 -7.61 11.03 -19.78
C LYS A 90 -6.28 11.74 -20.00
N ILE A 91 -5.33 11.63 -19.07
CA ILE A 91 -3.97 12.17 -19.24
C ILE A 91 -3.26 11.44 -20.38
N SER A 92 -3.39 10.12 -20.47
CA SER A 92 -2.81 9.32 -21.56
C SER A 92 -3.41 9.69 -22.93
N GLU A 93 -4.73 9.85 -23.03
CA GLU A 93 -5.40 10.33 -24.26
C GLU A 93 -4.94 11.74 -24.64
N LEU A 94 -4.90 12.66 -23.67
CA LEU A 94 -4.42 14.04 -23.90
C LEU A 94 -2.96 14.06 -24.40
N GLN A 95 -2.10 13.17 -23.88
CA GLN A 95 -0.72 13.06 -24.33
C GLN A 95 -0.62 12.49 -25.76
N THR A 96 -1.44 11.49 -26.10
CA THR A 96 -1.53 10.94 -27.46
C THR A 96 -2.01 11.99 -28.46
N ASN A 97 -3.07 12.70 -28.13
CA ASN A 97 -3.62 13.76 -28.99
C ASN A 97 -2.60 14.89 -29.21
N LYS A 98 -1.89 15.32 -28.16
CA LYS A 98 -0.82 16.32 -28.28
C LYS A 98 0.32 15.84 -29.18
N LYS A 99 0.70 14.56 -29.12
CA LYS A 99 1.72 13.98 -30.00
C LYS A 99 1.27 13.99 -31.46
N GLU A 100 0.02 13.62 -31.76
CA GLU A 100 -0.50 13.67 -33.12
C GLU A 100 -0.55 15.09 -33.66
N LEU A 101 -1.00 16.06 -32.86
CA LEU A 101 -1.01 17.47 -33.22
C LEU A 101 0.41 17.98 -33.51
N ALA A 102 1.37 17.65 -32.65
CA ALA A 102 2.77 18.01 -32.87
C ALA A 102 3.32 17.39 -34.16
N GLN A 103 3.02 16.11 -34.44
CA GLN A 103 3.42 15.47 -35.69
C GLN A 103 2.76 16.11 -36.91
N LYS A 104 1.48 16.48 -36.84
CA LYS A 104 0.78 17.17 -37.93
C LYS A 104 1.41 18.53 -38.24
N VAL A 105 1.71 19.32 -37.21
CA VAL A 105 2.40 20.61 -37.35
C VAL A 105 3.79 20.43 -37.98
N LEU A 106 4.56 19.45 -37.51
CA LEU A 106 5.90 19.15 -38.04
C LEU A 106 5.86 18.60 -39.48
N SER A 107 4.77 17.93 -39.87
CA SER A 107 4.58 17.38 -41.21
C SER A 107 4.12 18.40 -42.27
N GLY A 108 3.88 19.66 -41.88
CA GLY A 108 3.74 20.77 -42.83
C GLY A 108 2.54 20.67 -43.78
N LYS A 109 1.38 20.18 -43.33
CA LYS A 109 0.10 20.37 -44.03
C LYS A 109 -0.79 21.32 -43.24
N GLY A 110 -0.50 22.60 -43.37
CA GLY A 110 -1.42 23.71 -43.12
C GLY A 110 -1.91 24.27 -44.45
#